data_AF-A0A255XTQ5-F1
#
_entry.id   AF-A0A255XTQ5-F1
#
_cell.length_a   1.000
_cell.length_b   1.000
_cell.length_c   1.000
_cell.angle_alpha   90.00
_cell.angle_beta   90.00
_cell.angle_gamma   90.00
#
_symmetry.space_group_name_H-M   'P 1'
#
loop_
_entity.id
_entity.type
_entity.pdbx_description
1 polymer ?
#
loop_
_entity_poly.entity_id
_entity_poly.type
_entity_poly.pdbx_seq_one_letter_code
_entity_poly.pdbx_strand_id
1 'polypeptide(L)'
;MADERIGGTRAGIPSQSGNIGNRLHQLQAGDGRLRLGSGRRRKQHAPIVVRPRPHGKGGMPVRLSYSPARTRRFLAKTVSRRRNIMRLLSLAALLGGLSLAALAQAQAPQTAPKVDITVFTSTDPALKDAPYTLRTSTKEMSLTIGIGSGAFRRQGDAPFRFFTLSDRGPNIACGDLDGYGANKDELCKEAPKNGRVYPRPGYSPSFYQVELDPATKTFKLVGVTPAKTKSGKPTSGLLNPLTVASTEIPLDGTGKKLEQDPNGVDMEGLAVLKDGTMWVGDENGPSLMQFDAEGRLQRRLVPTGTEKDYAAADYETIGALPAILTKRSLNRGIESLSISPDETHLYFLLQNPLANPDAKTYQAATNARLYKMERVSGKIVGEWVYPMDPVATYPGEKSPNNSTVRISEIMALSGDRLVVLERTEKTTRLYEVALTADGNILGSAWDDVATTPSLEATPSDAPAVKALKKTIRFDTAAYPEAPVKLEGMALAGDGRLMLINDDDFGIDGATTKILLIDGTGIRMN
;
A
#
# COMPACT_ATOMS: atom_id res chain seq x y z
N MET A 1 75.40 6.16 0.71
CA MET A 1 74.90 4.77 0.77
C MET A 1 73.75 4.74 -0.23
N ALA A 2 73.95 4.26 -1.46
CA ALA A 2 74.12 2.85 -1.81
C ALA A 2 72.84 2.09 -1.40
N ASP A 3 71.81 1.92 -2.25
CA ASP A 3 71.73 1.46 -3.66
C ASP A 3 71.98 -0.05 -3.81
N GLU A 4 70.90 -0.80 -4.08
CA GLU A 4 70.92 -2.02 -4.89
C GLU A 4 69.51 -2.37 -5.40
N ARG A 5 69.39 -3.19 -6.45
CA ARG A 5 68.12 -3.51 -7.14
C ARG A 5 68.00 -5.01 -7.48
N ILE A 6 66.86 -5.64 -7.14
CA ILE A 6 66.35 -6.89 -7.73
C ILE A 6 64.80 -6.82 -7.71
N GLY A 7 64.01 -7.30 -8.67
CA GLY A 7 64.34 -7.85 -9.99
C GLY A 7 63.40 -8.98 -10.45
N GLY A 8 62.32 -8.66 -11.18
CA GLY A 8 61.40 -9.63 -11.80
C GLY A 8 60.21 -10.08 -10.93
N THR A 9 59.12 -10.67 -11.46
CA THR A 9 58.72 -10.89 -12.87
C THR A 9 57.17 -10.97 -12.97
N ARG A 10 56.59 -10.76 -14.17
CA ARG A 10 55.14 -10.84 -14.42
C ARG A 10 54.58 -12.27 -14.34
N ALA A 11 53.36 -12.40 -13.82
CA ALA A 11 52.38 -13.37 -14.27
C ALA A 11 50.98 -12.74 -14.21
N GLY A 12 50.21 -12.78 -15.30
CA GLY A 12 48.82 -12.30 -15.35
C GLY A 12 47.85 -13.47 -15.36
N ILE A 13 46.75 -13.37 -14.61
CA ILE A 13 45.68 -14.37 -14.60
C ILE A 13 44.59 -13.92 -15.59
N PRO A 14 44.27 -14.71 -16.64
CA PRO A 14 43.26 -14.34 -17.62
C PRO A 14 41.84 -14.59 -17.08
N SER A 15 40.89 -13.78 -17.55
CA SER A 15 39.46 -14.08 -17.43
C SER A 15 39.10 -15.32 -18.24
N GLN A 16 38.26 -16.20 -17.68
CA GLN A 16 37.52 -17.20 -18.47
C GLN A 16 36.04 -17.18 -18.11
N SER A 17 35.23 -16.86 -19.12
CA SER A 17 33.80 -17.07 -19.14
C SER A 17 33.49 -18.57 -19.27
N GLY A 18 33.16 -19.24 -18.16
CA GLY A 18 32.83 -20.66 -18.11
C GLY A 18 31.32 -20.92 -18.24
N ASN A 19 30.85 -21.24 -19.44
CA ASN A 19 29.45 -21.64 -19.67
C ASN A 19 29.24 -23.10 -19.22
N ILE A 20 28.46 -23.32 -18.15
CA ILE A 20 28.19 -24.67 -17.59
C ILE A 20 26.72 -25.01 -17.79
N GLY A 21 26.45 -25.83 -18.81
CA GLY A 21 25.13 -26.40 -19.06
C GLY A 21 24.78 -27.58 -18.15
N ASN A 22 23.49 -27.95 -18.18
CA ASN A 22 22.89 -29.06 -17.42
C ASN A 22 23.74 -30.34 -17.39
N ARG A 23 23.90 -30.91 -16.19
CA ARG A 23 24.05 -32.36 -16.01
C ARG A 23 23.00 -32.86 -15.04
N LEU A 24 22.10 -33.70 -15.54
CA LEU A 24 21.24 -34.50 -14.67
C LEU A 24 22.11 -35.49 -13.90
N HIS A 25 21.81 -35.69 -12.62
CA HIS A 25 22.17 -36.93 -11.93
C HIS A 25 20.91 -37.76 -11.69
N GLN A 26 20.86 -38.92 -12.35
CA GLN A 26 20.02 -40.01 -11.88
C GLN A 26 20.61 -40.54 -10.58
N LEU A 27 19.76 -40.85 -9.61
CA LEU A 27 20.06 -41.79 -8.53
C LEU A 27 18.98 -42.88 -8.55
N GLN A 28 19.42 -44.14 -8.47
CA GLN A 28 18.55 -45.31 -8.59
C GLN A 28 17.86 -45.62 -7.25
N ALA A 29 16.76 -46.35 -7.33
CA ALA A 29 16.05 -46.82 -6.14
C ALA A 29 16.87 -47.87 -5.36
N GLY A 30 16.89 -47.74 -4.03
CA GLY A 30 17.28 -48.81 -3.11
C GLY A 30 16.04 -49.47 -2.51
N ASP A 31 15.84 -50.76 -2.75
CA ASP A 31 14.72 -51.53 -2.17
C ASP A 31 15.00 -51.86 -0.69
N GLY A 32 13.95 -51.86 0.14
CA GLY A 32 14.07 -51.68 1.60
C GLY A 32 12.93 -52.28 2.42
N ARG A 33 12.45 -53.48 2.07
CA ARG A 33 11.38 -54.17 2.81
C ARG A 33 11.81 -54.56 4.24
N LEU A 34 10.98 -54.25 5.23
CA LEU A 34 10.93 -55.01 6.49
C LEU A 34 9.49 -55.13 7.04
N ARG A 35 9.30 -56.00 8.04
CA ARG A 35 8.04 -56.74 8.25
C ARG A 35 7.05 -56.12 9.25
N LEU A 36 5.79 -56.44 8.98
CA LEU A 36 4.64 -56.44 9.90
C LEU A 36 4.95 -56.97 11.32
N GLY A 37 4.42 -56.28 12.34
CA GLY A 37 4.13 -56.78 13.68
C GLY A 37 2.66 -56.51 14.02
N SER A 38 1.99 -57.35 14.83
CA SER A 38 0.52 -57.31 14.98
C SER A 38 0.04 -57.08 16.42
N GLY A 39 -1.02 -56.27 16.59
CA GLY A 39 -1.57 -55.89 17.90
C GLY A 39 -3.08 -55.59 17.89
N ARG A 40 -3.86 -56.42 18.60
CA ARG A 40 -5.32 -56.33 18.86
C ARG A 40 -5.63 -55.17 19.86
N ARG A 41 -6.84 -54.61 20.04
CA ARG A 41 -8.21 -54.84 19.50
C ARG A 41 -9.15 -53.66 19.88
N ARG A 42 -10.22 -53.44 19.07
CA ARG A 42 -11.58 -52.95 19.43
C ARG A 42 -11.75 -51.86 20.53
N LYS A 43 -12.47 -50.79 20.15
CA LYS A 43 -13.91 -50.63 20.48
C LYS A 43 -14.64 -49.86 19.36
N GLN A 44 -15.95 -50.03 19.26
CA GLN A 44 -16.82 -49.39 18.25
C GLN A 44 -17.85 -48.51 18.95
N HIS A 45 -18.17 -47.35 18.38
CA HIS A 45 -19.49 -46.71 18.51
C HIS A 45 -19.93 -46.23 17.12
N ALA A 46 -21.24 -46.23 16.89
CA ALA A 46 -21.83 -46.09 15.56
C ALA A 46 -22.16 -44.62 15.20
N PRO A 47 -22.18 -44.25 13.90
CA PRO A 47 -22.61 -42.93 13.46
C PRO A 47 -24.13 -42.76 13.59
N ILE A 48 -24.57 -41.54 13.94
CA ILE A 48 -25.99 -41.17 13.94
C ILE A 48 -26.44 -40.91 12.50
N VAL A 49 -27.42 -41.68 12.03
CA VAL A 49 -28.04 -41.51 10.71
C VAL A 49 -29.32 -40.70 10.83
N VAL A 50 -29.32 -39.46 10.34
CA VAL A 50 -30.54 -38.68 10.13
C VAL A 50 -31.08 -38.96 8.72
N ARG A 51 -32.24 -39.59 8.62
CA ARG A 51 -32.96 -39.77 7.34
C ARG A 51 -33.84 -38.55 7.04
N PRO A 52 -33.95 -38.11 5.77
CA PRO A 52 -34.98 -37.16 5.36
C PRO A 52 -36.37 -37.82 5.33
N ARG A 53 -37.43 -37.00 5.36
CA ARG A 53 -38.80 -37.38 4.97
C ARG A 53 -39.39 -36.33 3.99
N PRO A 54 -40.37 -36.69 3.14
CA PRO A 54 -40.62 -35.95 1.89
C PRO A 54 -41.93 -35.14 1.85
N HIS A 55 -41.96 -34.22 0.88
CA HIS A 55 -43.11 -33.65 0.15
C HIS A 55 -44.46 -33.39 0.85
N GLY A 56 -44.88 -32.12 0.80
CA GLY A 56 -46.28 -31.71 0.66
C GLY A 56 -46.42 -30.64 -0.44
N LYS A 57 -47.46 -30.73 -1.29
CA LYS A 57 -47.84 -29.69 -2.26
C LYS A 57 -49.15 -29.04 -1.81
N GLY A 58 -49.32 -27.73 -2.00
CA GLY A 58 -50.67 -27.14 -1.98
C GLY A 58 -50.78 -25.61 -1.81
N GLY A 59 -51.37 -24.96 -2.81
CA GLY A 59 -52.55 -24.11 -2.55
C GLY A 59 -52.39 -22.60 -2.28
N MET A 60 -52.41 -21.81 -3.36
CA MET A 60 -53.03 -20.47 -3.50
C MET A 60 -52.47 -19.24 -2.74
N PRO A 61 -52.52 -18.03 -3.34
CA PRO A 61 -52.06 -16.78 -2.73
C PRO A 61 -53.19 -16.00 -2.03
N VAL A 62 -52.86 -15.35 -0.90
CA VAL A 62 -53.74 -14.36 -0.24
C VAL A 62 -53.50 -12.97 -0.85
N ARG A 63 -54.54 -12.38 -1.47
CA ARG A 63 -54.55 -10.95 -1.80
C ARG A 63 -54.84 -10.13 -0.54
N LEU A 64 -53.91 -9.26 -0.15
CA LEU A 64 -54.21 -8.16 0.77
C LEU A 64 -54.79 -6.98 -0.02
N SER A 65 -56.05 -6.63 0.25
CA SER A 65 -56.76 -5.54 -0.41
C SER A 65 -56.44 -4.18 0.21
N TYR A 66 -56.02 -3.23 -0.62
CA TYR A 66 -55.87 -1.83 -0.24
C TYR A 66 -57.24 -1.19 0.06
N SER A 67 -57.32 -0.39 1.12
CA SER A 67 -58.52 0.38 1.48
C SER A 67 -58.18 1.88 1.54
N PRO A 68 -58.60 2.70 0.54
CA PRO A 68 -58.38 4.14 0.57
C PRO A 68 -59.47 4.84 1.38
N ALA A 69 -59.08 5.52 2.45
CA ALA A 69 -60.00 6.29 3.29
C ALA A 69 -60.59 7.50 2.56
N ARG A 70 -61.86 7.82 2.85
CA ARG A 70 -62.41 9.17 2.67
C ARG A 70 -61.62 10.12 3.59
N THR A 71 -61.37 11.38 3.22
CA THR A 71 -62.39 12.43 3.26
C THR A 71 -61.96 13.65 2.44
N ARG A 72 -62.92 14.37 1.84
CA ARG A 72 -62.70 15.62 1.09
C ARG A 72 -63.27 16.82 1.85
N ARG A 73 -62.57 17.97 1.71
CA ARG A 73 -63.03 19.36 1.93
C ARG A 73 -63.54 19.74 3.33
N PHE A 74 -62.91 20.76 3.88
CA PHE A 74 -63.64 21.98 4.28
C PHE A 74 -62.88 23.21 3.78
N LEU A 75 -63.56 24.32 3.50
CA LEU A 75 -62.95 25.50 2.88
C LEU A 75 -63.67 26.79 3.34
N ALA A 76 -62.89 27.71 3.91
CA ALA A 76 -63.16 29.12 4.23
C ALA A 76 -64.46 29.53 4.96
N LYS A 77 -64.30 30.29 6.05
CA LYS A 77 -64.84 31.65 6.17
C LYS A 77 -64.14 32.46 7.28
N THR A 78 -64.26 33.78 7.21
CA THR A 78 -63.46 34.77 7.96
C THR A 78 -64.39 35.72 8.74
N VAL A 79 -63.84 36.57 9.64
CA VAL A 79 -64.22 37.99 9.95
C VAL A 79 -64.28 38.38 11.46
N SER A 80 -63.27 39.16 11.88
CA SER A 80 -63.28 40.40 12.71
C SER A 80 -63.94 40.51 14.12
N ARG A 81 -63.11 40.88 15.12
CA ARG A 81 -63.15 42.11 15.97
C ARG A 81 -61.86 42.14 16.83
N ARG A 82 -61.02 43.21 16.89
CA ARG A 82 -61.13 44.53 17.61
C ARG A 82 -61.49 44.36 19.10
N ARG A 83 -60.89 45.04 20.11
CA ARG A 83 -59.87 46.13 20.25
C ARG A 83 -59.41 46.13 21.75
N ASN A 84 -58.38 46.82 22.27
CA ASN A 84 -57.36 47.75 21.73
C ASN A 84 -55.95 47.10 21.69
N ILE A 85 -54.83 47.50 22.34
CA ILE A 85 -54.40 48.57 23.29
C ILE A 85 -53.13 49.28 22.71
N MET A 86 -52.77 50.48 23.19
CA MET A 86 -51.74 51.34 22.57
C MET A 86 -51.13 52.36 23.56
N ARG A 87 -49.79 52.52 23.59
CA ARG A 87 -48.92 53.62 24.14
C ARG A 87 -47.53 53.04 24.51
N LEU A 88 -46.40 53.73 24.43
CA LEU A 88 -46.05 55.06 23.86
C LEU A 88 -44.92 54.91 22.82
N LEU A 89 -44.78 55.89 21.91
CA LEU A 89 -43.63 55.98 20.99
C LEU A 89 -43.44 57.43 20.52
N SER A 90 -42.55 58.20 21.18
CA SER A 90 -41.95 59.43 20.60
C SER A 90 -40.94 60.12 21.55
N LEU A 91 -39.64 60.10 21.20
CA LEU A 91 -38.78 61.30 21.30
C LEU A 91 -37.53 61.20 20.41
N ALA A 92 -37.10 62.35 19.91
CA ALA A 92 -35.77 62.69 19.35
C ALA A 92 -35.09 61.69 18.38
N ALA A 93 -35.10 62.04 17.08
CA ALA A 93 -34.09 61.57 16.13
C ALA A 93 -32.87 62.51 16.17
N LEU A 94 -31.66 61.95 16.34
CA LEU A 94 -30.37 62.59 16.00
C LEU A 94 -29.20 61.61 16.23
N LEU A 95 -28.90 60.74 15.26
CA LEU A 95 -27.59 60.07 15.05
C LEU A 95 -27.58 59.18 13.77
N GLY A 96 -28.24 59.62 12.71
CA GLY A 96 -28.15 58.97 11.39
C GLY A 96 -26.86 59.40 10.68
N GLY A 97 -25.74 58.72 10.93
CA GLY A 97 -24.45 59.16 10.38
C GLY A 97 -23.20 58.42 10.83
N LEU A 98 -23.29 57.16 11.27
CA LEU A 98 -22.12 56.30 11.47
C LEU A 98 -22.26 55.04 10.62
N SER A 99 -21.46 55.00 9.55
CA SER A 99 -21.40 53.90 8.62
C SER A 99 -20.86 52.64 9.32
N LEU A 100 -21.61 51.53 9.24
CA LEU A 100 -21.03 50.19 9.39
C LEU A 100 -20.20 49.87 8.15
N ALA A 101 -19.13 50.63 7.93
CA ALA A 101 -17.95 50.17 7.25
C ALA A 101 -17.22 49.18 8.18
N ALA A 102 -17.90 48.07 8.49
CA ALA A 102 -17.26 46.91 9.08
C ALA A 102 -16.18 46.49 8.08
N LEU A 103 -14.92 46.70 8.46
CA LEU A 103 -13.77 46.35 7.64
C LEU A 103 -13.72 44.83 7.53
N ALA A 104 -14.44 44.31 6.54
CA ALA A 104 -14.05 43.11 5.82
C ALA A 104 -12.69 43.42 5.17
N GLN A 105 -11.64 43.33 5.99
CA GLN A 105 -10.32 42.95 5.51
C GLN A 105 -10.53 41.58 4.86
N ALA A 106 -10.82 41.58 3.57
CA ALA A 106 -10.55 40.42 2.74
C ALA A 106 -9.08 40.11 2.98
N GLN A 107 -8.80 39.07 3.76
CA GLN A 107 -7.46 38.52 3.86
C GLN A 107 -7.08 38.22 2.42
N ALA A 108 -6.09 38.94 1.90
CA ALA A 108 -5.54 38.64 0.58
C ALA A 108 -5.25 37.14 0.58
N PRO A 109 -5.68 36.39 -0.46
CA PRO A 109 -5.58 34.94 -0.45
C PRO A 109 -4.13 34.60 -0.11
N GLN A 110 -3.93 33.86 0.99
CA GLN A 110 -2.59 33.43 1.37
C GLN A 110 -2.07 32.58 0.22
N THR A 111 -1.23 33.18 -0.62
CA THR A 111 -0.50 32.48 -1.65
C THR A 111 0.23 31.35 -0.94
N ALA A 112 -0.15 30.11 -1.26
CA ALA A 112 0.45 28.93 -0.65
C ALA A 112 1.98 29.12 -0.68
N PRO A 113 2.69 28.89 0.45
CA PRO A 113 4.09 29.22 0.56
C PRO A 113 4.83 28.60 -0.62
N LYS A 114 5.54 29.41 -1.41
CA LYS A 114 6.18 28.96 -2.64
C LYS A 114 7.11 27.80 -2.29
N VAL A 115 6.78 26.63 -2.80
CA VAL A 115 7.53 25.40 -2.59
C VAL A 115 8.65 25.38 -3.63
N ASP A 116 9.88 25.13 -3.20
CA ASP A 116 11.05 25.06 -4.08
C ASP A 116 11.47 23.59 -4.27
N ILE A 117 11.35 23.10 -5.50
CA ILE A 117 11.61 21.70 -5.87
C ILE A 117 12.94 21.60 -6.61
N THR A 118 13.80 20.69 -6.17
CA THR A 118 14.95 20.22 -6.95
C THR A 118 14.71 18.77 -7.37
N VAL A 119 14.62 18.53 -8.67
CA VAL A 119 14.57 17.19 -9.26
C VAL A 119 15.99 16.64 -9.40
N PHE A 120 16.19 15.39 -8.95
CA PHE A 120 17.43 14.63 -9.07
C PHE A 120 17.21 13.43 -9.99
N THR A 121 18.20 13.16 -10.82
CA THR A 121 18.25 11.98 -11.71
C THR A 121 19.50 11.15 -11.42
N SER A 122 19.58 9.95 -11.99
CA SER A 122 20.79 9.14 -11.92
C SER A 122 21.21 8.64 -13.30
N THR A 123 22.52 8.46 -13.46
CA THR A 123 23.13 7.70 -14.57
C THR A 123 23.89 6.47 -14.05
N ASP A 124 23.66 6.09 -12.79
CA ASP A 124 24.31 4.94 -12.14
C ASP A 124 23.98 3.65 -12.93
N PRO A 125 24.99 2.92 -13.44
CA PRO A 125 24.75 1.69 -14.18
C PRO A 125 24.13 0.58 -13.32
N ALA A 126 24.20 0.65 -11.99
CA ALA A 126 23.57 -0.31 -11.09
C ALA A 126 22.03 -0.19 -11.01
N LEU A 127 21.44 0.87 -11.58
CA LEU A 127 19.99 1.07 -11.69
C LEU A 127 19.41 0.57 -13.03
N LYS A 128 20.21 -0.14 -13.84
CA LYS A 128 19.80 -0.67 -15.15
C LYS A 128 19.77 -2.19 -15.11
N ASP A 129 18.74 -2.78 -15.69
CA ASP A 129 18.73 -4.20 -16.06
C ASP A 129 18.94 -4.35 -17.58
N ALA A 130 19.13 -5.58 -18.06
CA ALA A 130 19.04 -5.88 -19.47
C ALA A 130 17.63 -5.59 -20.01
N PRO A 131 17.47 -5.13 -21.26
CA PRO A 131 16.15 -4.99 -21.87
C PRO A 131 15.42 -6.34 -21.99
N TYR A 132 14.11 -6.30 -22.23
CA TYR A 132 13.31 -7.51 -22.39
C TYR A 132 12.15 -7.36 -23.37
N THR A 133 11.97 -8.37 -24.21
CA THR A 133 10.84 -8.47 -25.15
C THR A 133 10.02 -9.69 -24.76
N LEU A 134 8.73 -9.47 -24.44
CA LEU A 134 7.77 -10.53 -24.17
C LEU A 134 7.60 -11.43 -25.40
N ARG A 135 7.44 -12.75 -25.21
CA ARG A 135 7.00 -13.64 -26.30
C ARG A 135 5.71 -13.08 -26.91
N THR A 136 5.62 -13.15 -28.25
CA THR A 136 4.55 -12.55 -29.09
C THR A 136 4.59 -11.03 -29.26
N SER A 137 5.38 -10.28 -28.48
CA SER A 137 5.57 -8.84 -28.70
C SER A 137 6.71 -8.56 -29.67
N THR A 138 6.64 -7.40 -30.34
CA THR A 138 7.75 -6.76 -31.06
C THR A 138 8.28 -5.52 -30.34
N LYS A 139 7.73 -5.18 -29.16
CA LYS A 139 8.20 -4.09 -28.30
C LYS A 139 9.22 -4.60 -27.30
N GLU A 140 10.39 -3.97 -27.27
CA GLU A 140 11.42 -4.17 -26.27
C GLU A 140 11.25 -3.16 -25.13
N MET A 141 11.19 -3.64 -23.89
CA MET A 141 11.13 -2.83 -22.67
C MET A 141 12.54 -2.59 -22.15
N SER A 142 12.85 -1.33 -21.80
CA SER A 142 14.17 -0.94 -21.26
C SER A 142 14.14 -0.98 -19.74
N LEU A 143 14.37 -2.17 -19.17
CA LEU A 143 14.17 -2.41 -17.75
C LEU A 143 15.20 -1.70 -16.86
N THR A 144 14.73 -1.20 -15.72
CA THR A 144 15.53 -0.61 -14.63
C THR A 144 15.53 -1.54 -13.42
N ILE A 145 16.30 -1.16 -12.40
CA ILE A 145 16.07 -1.61 -11.04
C ILE A 145 15.18 -0.55 -10.38
N GLY A 146 13.88 -0.86 -10.23
CA GLY A 146 12.95 -0.04 -9.47
C GLY A 146 13.35 -0.03 -7.99
N ILE A 147 13.45 1.17 -7.42
CA ILE A 147 13.89 1.39 -6.03
C ILE A 147 13.01 2.41 -5.28
N GLY A 148 11.78 2.64 -5.76
CA GLY A 148 10.90 3.72 -5.31
C GLY A 148 9.73 3.30 -4.42
N SER A 149 9.56 2.01 -4.17
CA SER A 149 8.43 1.37 -3.48
C SER A 149 8.47 1.58 -1.94
N GLY A 150 8.63 2.83 -1.52
CA GLY A 150 8.81 3.24 -0.12
C GLY A 150 10.22 3.77 0.20
N ALA A 151 10.31 4.67 1.18
CA ALA A 151 11.58 5.27 1.57
C ALA A 151 11.65 5.72 3.04
N PHE A 152 12.86 5.75 3.58
CA PHE A 152 13.10 6.12 4.98
C PHE A 152 14.42 6.87 5.17
N ARG A 153 14.50 7.72 6.19
CA ARG A 153 15.78 8.23 6.69
C ARG A 153 15.84 8.15 8.20
N ARG A 154 16.81 7.37 8.70
CA ARG A 154 17.05 7.16 10.12
C ARG A 154 17.71 8.40 10.74
N GLN A 155 17.33 8.69 11.98
CA GLN A 155 17.89 9.81 12.74
C GLN A 155 19.41 9.61 12.95
N GLY A 156 20.20 10.62 12.57
CA GLY A 156 21.67 10.60 12.68
C GLY A 156 22.41 10.22 11.39
N ASP A 157 21.73 9.68 10.37
CA ASP A 157 22.34 9.45 9.06
C ASP A 157 22.65 10.76 8.33
N ALA A 158 23.54 10.70 7.33
CA ALA A 158 23.95 11.85 6.53
C ALA A 158 22.73 12.62 5.96
N PRO A 159 22.78 13.97 5.82
CA PRO A 159 21.58 14.76 5.56
C PRO A 159 20.80 14.39 4.30
N PHE A 160 21.48 13.91 3.25
CA PHE A 160 20.88 13.52 1.96
C PHE A 160 21.14 12.05 1.62
N ARG A 161 21.29 11.19 2.65
CA ARG A 161 21.32 9.74 2.47
C ARG A 161 20.02 9.13 3.00
N PHE A 162 19.40 8.29 2.19
CA PHE A 162 18.10 7.66 2.47
C PHE A 162 18.19 6.17 2.22
N PHE A 163 17.39 5.38 2.92
CA PHE A 163 17.08 4.02 2.54
C PHE A 163 15.85 4.03 1.63
N THR A 164 15.85 3.17 0.63
CA THR A 164 14.68 2.83 -0.19
C THR A 164 14.67 1.33 -0.44
N LEU A 165 13.64 0.81 -1.12
CA LEU A 165 13.56 -0.61 -1.47
C LEU A 165 12.90 -0.82 -2.84
N SER A 166 13.01 -2.04 -3.35
CA SER A 166 12.30 -2.51 -4.54
C SER A 166 11.10 -3.38 -4.13
N ASP A 167 9.98 -3.29 -4.85
CA ASP A 167 8.93 -4.32 -4.79
C ASP A 167 9.38 -5.67 -5.40
N ARG A 168 8.42 -6.57 -5.64
CA ARG A 168 8.58 -7.88 -6.28
C ARG A 168 9.24 -7.89 -7.68
N GLY A 169 9.49 -6.77 -8.34
CA GLY A 169 10.18 -6.75 -9.64
C GLY A 169 9.26 -6.69 -10.86
N PRO A 170 9.80 -6.56 -12.09
CA PRO A 170 9.02 -6.26 -13.29
C PRO A 170 7.93 -7.30 -13.52
N ASN A 171 6.67 -6.82 -13.56
CA ASN A 171 5.48 -7.65 -13.60
C ASN A 171 4.33 -6.93 -14.34
N ILE A 172 3.56 -7.64 -15.19
CA ILE A 172 2.50 -7.07 -16.02
C ILE A 172 1.23 -7.93 -15.87
N ALA A 173 0.08 -7.31 -15.56
CA ALA A 173 -1.18 -8.06 -15.47
C ALA A 173 -1.69 -8.47 -16.87
N CYS A 174 -2.34 -9.63 -16.96
CA CYS A 174 -2.85 -10.16 -18.23
C CYS A 174 -3.88 -9.26 -18.95
N GLY A 175 -4.49 -8.31 -18.25
CA GLY A 175 -5.39 -7.31 -18.85
C GLY A 175 -4.66 -6.25 -19.68
N ASP A 176 -3.41 -5.95 -19.35
CA ASP A 176 -2.69 -4.76 -19.83
C ASP A 176 -1.67 -5.08 -20.94
N LEU A 177 -1.42 -6.38 -21.21
CA LEU A 177 -0.47 -6.88 -22.22
C LEU A 177 -0.66 -6.33 -23.63
N ASP A 178 -1.89 -5.95 -24.01
CA ASP A 178 -2.17 -5.28 -25.29
C ASP A 178 -1.38 -3.97 -25.43
N GLY A 179 -1.20 -3.22 -24.32
CA GLY A 179 -0.37 -2.01 -24.26
C GLY A 179 1.09 -2.29 -24.56
N TYR A 180 1.59 -3.43 -24.08
CA TYR A 180 2.95 -3.95 -24.34
C TYR A 180 3.09 -4.63 -25.71
N GLY A 181 2.03 -4.62 -26.53
CA GLY A 181 2.04 -5.20 -27.88
C GLY A 181 2.11 -6.73 -27.91
N ALA A 182 1.83 -7.39 -26.79
CA ALA A 182 1.87 -8.84 -26.67
C ALA A 182 0.47 -9.46 -26.83
N ASN A 183 0.39 -10.65 -27.41
CA ASN A 183 -0.85 -11.40 -27.53
C ASN A 183 -1.24 -12.05 -26.20
N LYS A 184 -2.13 -11.41 -25.44
CA LYS A 184 -2.65 -11.92 -24.16
C LYS A 184 -3.34 -13.28 -24.27
N ASP A 185 -3.99 -13.59 -25.40
CA ASP A 185 -4.70 -14.88 -25.56
C ASP A 185 -3.73 -16.06 -25.75
N GLU A 186 -2.50 -15.78 -26.21
CA GLU A 186 -1.41 -16.76 -26.21
C GLU A 186 -0.67 -16.79 -24.87
N LEU A 187 -0.23 -15.62 -24.36
CA LEU A 187 0.56 -15.54 -23.13
C LEU A 187 -0.23 -15.97 -21.88
N CYS A 188 -1.48 -15.56 -21.75
CA CYS A 188 -2.28 -15.80 -20.54
C CYS A 188 -3.17 -17.03 -20.63
N LYS A 189 -2.92 -17.91 -21.61
CA LYS A 189 -3.68 -19.14 -21.83
C LYS A 189 -3.76 -20.05 -20.60
N GLU A 190 -2.72 -20.08 -19.77
CA GLU A 190 -2.69 -20.87 -18.53
C GLU A 190 -3.30 -20.15 -17.31
N ALA A 191 -3.62 -18.85 -17.41
CA ALA A 191 -4.26 -18.05 -16.35
C ALA A 191 -5.15 -16.89 -16.90
N PRO A 192 -6.20 -17.16 -17.68
CA PRO A 192 -6.91 -16.14 -18.48
C PRO A 192 -7.88 -15.23 -17.70
N LYS A 193 -7.70 -15.07 -16.38
CA LYS A 193 -8.58 -14.25 -15.51
C LYS A 193 -7.85 -13.42 -14.46
N ASN A 194 -6.77 -13.96 -13.90
CA ASN A 194 -5.96 -13.34 -12.85
C ASN A 194 -4.47 -13.70 -13.03
N GLY A 195 -4.03 -13.89 -14.28
CA GLY A 195 -2.62 -14.10 -14.59
C GLY A 195 -1.82 -12.80 -14.51
N ARG A 196 -0.56 -12.92 -14.07
CA ARG A 196 0.44 -11.83 -14.09
C ARG A 196 1.74 -12.37 -14.67
N VAL A 197 2.26 -11.72 -15.70
CA VAL A 197 3.45 -12.12 -16.46
C VAL A 197 4.68 -11.44 -15.87
N TYR A 198 5.72 -12.23 -15.60
CA TYR A 198 6.98 -11.78 -15.03
C TYR A 198 8.12 -11.83 -16.08
N PRO A 199 8.57 -10.68 -16.61
CA PRO A 199 9.84 -10.53 -17.32
C PRO A 199 11.08 -11.02 -16.56
N ARG A 200 11.04 -11.05 -15.21
CA ARG A 200 12.12 -11.57 -14.34
C ARG A 200 11.59 -12.51 -13.25
N PRO A 201 11.22 -13.77 -13.56
CA PRO A 201 10.69 -14.72 -12.57
C PRO A 201 11.65 -15.07 -11.42
N GLY A 202 12.95 -14.83 -11.61
CA GLY A 202 13.99 -15.00 -10.60
C GLY A 202 14.44 -13.69 -9.94
N TYR A 203 13.64 -12.62 -10.01
CA TYR A 203 13.95 -11.38 -9.29
C TYR A 203 13.88 -11.61 -7.77
N SER A 204 14.81 -11.00 -7.05
CA SER A 204 14.91 -11.02 -5.59
C SER A 204 14.94 -9.57 -5.08
N PRO A 205 13.89 -9.12 -4.39
CA PRO A 205 13.83 -7.76 -3.84
C PRO A 205 15.02 -7.43 -2.93
N SER A 206 15.31 -6.13 -2.78
CA SER A 206 16.47 -5.62 -2.04
C SER A 206 16.18 -4.27 -1.38
N PHE A 207 16.96 -3.98 -0.34
CA PHE A 207 17.05 -2.64 0.25
C PHE A 207 18.22 -1.89 -0.37
N TYR A 208 18.06 -0.59 -0.59
CA TYR A 208 19.04 0.30 -1.20
C TYR A 208 19.36 1.45 -0.26
N GLN A 209 20.59 1.96 -0.32
CA GLN A 209 20.93 3.28 0.22
C GLN A 209 21.25 4.21 -0.95
N VAL A 210 20.48 5.28 -1.07
CA VAL A 210 20.69 6.36 -2.06
C VAL A 210 21.37 7.55 -1.40
N GLU A 211 22.26 8.23 -2.12
CA GLU A 211 22.88 9.47 -1.69
C GLU A 211 22.71 10.54 -2.77
N LEU A 212 22.11 11.68 -2.40
CA LEU A 212 21.91 12.82 -3.30
C LEU A 212 23.12 13.76 -3.25
N ASP A 213 23.49 14.33 -4.40
CA ASP A 213 24.40 15.46 -4.52
C ASP A 213 23.64 16.71 -5.00
N PRO A 214 23.27 17.64 -4.09
CA PRO A 214 22.58 18.88 -4.44
C PRO A 214 23.35 19.83 -5.36
N ALA A 215 24.68 19.69 -5.49
CA ALA A 215 25.48 20.55 -6.36
C ALA A 215 25.38 20.13 -7.84
N THR A 216 25.36 18.83 -8.13
CA THR A 216 25.15 18.30 -9.49
C THR A 216 23.69 17.99 -9.82
N LYS A 217 22.81 17.92 -8.80
CA LYS A 217 21.42 17.43 -8.91
C LYS A 217 21.34 15.97 -9.37
N THR A 218 22.29 15.15 -8.91
CA THR A 218 22.33 13.71 -9.22
C THR A 218 22.19 12.87 -7.96
N PHE A 219 21.80 11.60 -8.11
CA PHE A 219 21.89 10.60 -7.05
C PHE A 219 22.58 9.32 -7.54
N LYS A 220 23.07 8.54 -6.58
CA LYS A 220 23.82 7.27 -6.79
C LYS A 220 23.42 6.26 -5.72
N LEU A 221 23.68 4.98 -5.97
CA LEU A 221 23.67 3.97 -4.92
C LEU A 221 24.96 4.06 -4.08
N VAL A 222 24.83 3.91 -2.75
CA VAL A 222 25.96 3.81 -1.81
C VAL A 222 25.93 2.54 -0.96
N GLY A 223 24.89 1.71 -1.11
CA GLY A 223 24.78 0.39 -0.48
C GLY A 223 23.58 -0.38 -1.02
N VAL A 224 23.67 -1.71 -1.02
CA VAL A 224 22.58 -2.63 -1.36
C VAL A 224 22.60 -3.79 -0.37
N THR A 225 21.46 -4.09 0.24
CA THR A 225 21.26 -5.23 1.14
C THR A 225 20.17 -6.12 0.54
N PRO A 226 20.50 -7.26 -0.08
CA PRO A 226 19.49 -8.14 -0.67
C PRO A 226 18.54 -8.72 0.37
N ALA A 227 17.25 -8.81 0.07
CA ALA A 227 16.28 -9.49 0.93
C ALA A 227 16.48 -11.02 0.83
N LYS A 228 16.37 -11.69 1.98
CA LYS A 228 16.71 -13.10 2.16
C LYS A 228 15.72 -13.79 3.08
N THR A 229 15.56 -15.09 2.92
CA THR A 229 14.91 -15.96 3.92
C THR A 229 15.79 -16.10 5.17
N LYS A 230 15.25 -16.70 6.25
CA LYS A 230 15.98 -16.86 7.52
C LYS A 230 17.24 -17.73 7.39
N SER A 231 17.22 -18.74 6.50
CA SER A 231 18.40 -19.54 6.14
C SER A 231 19.39 -18.83 5.20
N GLY A 232 19.12 -17.59 4.79
CA GLY A 232 20.03 -16.76 3.98
C GLY A 232 19.94 -16.97 2.47
N LYS A 233 18.96 -17.74 1.98
CA LYS A 233 18.63 -17.82 0.54
C LYS A 233 18.01 -16.49 0.08
N PRO A 234 18.10 -16.10 -1.20
CA PRO A 234 17.30 -14.99 -1.72
C PRO A 234 15.79 -15.22 -1.48
N THR A 235 15.03 -14.16 -1.24
CA THR A 235 13.57 -14.18 -1.42
C THR A 235 13.23 -14.19 -2.92
N SER A 236 11.97 -14.38 -3.28
CA SER A 236 11.51 -14.18 -4.66
C SER A 236 10.50 -13.04 -4.75
N GLY A 237 10.35 -12.48 -5.94
CA GLY A 237 9.23 -11.62 -6.33
C GLY A 237 7.98 -12.36 -6.79
N LEU A 238 7.86 -13.66 -6.48
CA LEU A 238 6.70 -14.44 -6.90
C LEU A 238 5.55 -14.33 -5.90
N LEU A 239 4.32 -14.41 -6.42
CA LEU A 239 3.09 -14.28 -5.66
C LEU A 239 2.98 -15.37 -4.58
N ASN A 240 2.42 -15.02 -3.42
CA ASN A 240 2.20 -16.00 -2.34
C ASN A 240 1.02 -16.93 -2.67
N PRO A 241 1.04 -18.20 -2.19
CA PRO A 241 -0.03 -19.18 -2.40
C PRO A 241 -1.23 -18.95 -1.46
N LEU A 242 -1.78 -17.73 -1.47
CA LEU A 242 -2.86 -17.31 -0.58
C LEU A 242 -4.16 -18.09 -0.87
N THR A 243 -4.80 -18.59 0.18
CA THR A 243 -6.07 -19.33 0.10
C THR A 243 -7.22 -18.63 0.83
N VAL A 244 -6.94 -17.55 1.56
CA VAL A 244 -7.94 -16.74 2.29
C VAL A 244 -8.09 -15.35 1.67
N ALA A 245 -6.97 -14.64 1.44
CA ALA A 245 -6.93 -13.41 0.66
C ALA A 245 -6.81 -13.74 -0.84
N SER A 246 -7.20 -12.80 -1.72
CA SER A 246 -7.15 -13.01 -3.17
C SER A 246 -5.72 -12.88 -3.72
N THR A 247 -5.32 -13.78 -4.61
CA THR A 247 -3.99 -13.79 -5.26
C THR A 247 -4.10 -14.03 -6.78
N GLU A 248 -3.04 -13.69 -7.50
CA GLU A 248 -2.89 -13.87 -8.94
C GLU A 248 -2.14 -15.18 -9.24
N ILE A 249 -2.09 -15.58 -10.51
CA ILE A 249 -1.33 -16.74 -10.98
C ILE A 249 -0.09 -16.21 -11.72
N PRO A 250 1.14 -16.51 -11.24
CA PRO A 250 2.35 -16.05 -11.91
C PRO A 250 2.59 -16.85 -13.20
N LEU A 251 2.97 -16.14 -14.26
CA LEU A 251 3.38 -16.67 -15.56
C LEU A 251 4.79 -16.16 -15.88
N ASP A 252 5.61 -16.94 -16.58
CA ASP A 252 6.84 -16.40 -17.18
C ASP A 252 6.54 -15.63 -18.48
N GLY A 253 7.51 -14.85 -18.97
CA GLY A 253 7.40 -14.10 -20.23
C GLY A 253 7.25 -14.95 -21.51
N THR A 254 7.14 -16.29 -21.40
CA THR A 254 6.75 -17.20 -22.48
C THR A 254 5.30 -17.69 -22.40
N GLY A 255 4.57 -17.29 -21.34
CA GLY A 255 3.16 -17.61 -21.08
C GLY A 255 2.92 -18.89 -20.28
N LYS A 256 3.98 -19.53 -19.77
CA LYS A 256 3.89 -20.76 -18.98
C LYS A 256 3.64 -20.40 -17.51
N LYS A 257 2.74 -21.14 -16.83
CA LYS A 257 2.51 -21.02 -15.40
C LYS A 257 3.78 -21.32 -14.58
N LEU A 258 3.99 -20.49 -13.57
CA LEU A 258 4.94 -20.65 -12.49
C LEU A 258 4.22 -21.14 -11.22
N GLU A 259 4.98 -21.71 -10.29
CA GLU A 259 4.46 -21.96 -8.95
C GLU A 259 4.56 -20.71 -8.08
N GLN A 260 3.65 -20.59 -7.12
CA GLN A 260 3.62 -19.52 -6.12
C GLN A 260 4.61 -19.86 -4.98
N ASP A 261 5.22 -18.85 -4.38
CA ASP A 261 6.27 -19.03 -3.37
C ASP A 261 5.82 -18.51 -1.99
N PRO A 262 5.80 -19.34 -0.93
CA PRO A 262 5.66 -18.88 0.46
C PRO A 262 6.75 -17.89 0.90
N ASN A 263 7.91 -17.90 0.23
CA ASN A 263 9.03 -16.98 0.45
C ASN A 263 9.02 -15.78 -0.52
N GLY A 264 7.94 -15.65 -1.30
CA GLY A 264 7.62 -14.46 -2.06
C GLY A 264 7.40 -13.25 -1.17
N VAL A 265 7.97 -12.12 -1.55
CA VAL A 265 7.81 -10.83 -0.85
C VAL A 265 7.48 -9.74 -1.86
N ASP A 266 6.54 -8.89 -1.50
CA ASP A 266 6.01 -7.81 -2.32
C ASP A 266 6.24 -6.49 -1.59
N MET A 267 7.53 -6.19 -1.40
CA MET A 267 8.02 -5.23 -0.41
C MET A 267 7.57 -3.80 -0.73
N GLU A 268 6.86 -3.18 0.20
CA GLU A 268 6.34 -1.81 0.10
C GLU A 268 6.43 -1.09 1.44
N GLY A 269 6.85 0.18 1.45
CA GLY A 269 6.92 1.02 2.66
C GLY A 269 8.00 0.59 3.65
N LEU A 270 8.72 1.55 4.26
CA LEU A 270 9.98 1.24 4.97
C LEU A 270 10.15 1.95 6.31
N ALA A 271 10.53 1.18 7.33
CA ALA A 271 11.05 1.70 8.60
C ALA A 271 12.40 1.04 8.95
N VAL A 272 13.44 1.85 9.25
CA VAL A 272 14.79 1.37 9.58
C VAL A 272 15.21 1.86 10.97
N LEU A 273 15.51 0.93 11.88
CA LEU A 273 15.80 1.23 13.28
C LEU A 273 17.27 1.64 13.51
N LYS A 274 17.56 2.20 14.68
CA LYS A 274 18.91 2.50 15.17
C LYS A 274 19.85 1.29 15.13
N ASP A 275 19.34 0.08 15.40
CA ASP A 275 20.11 -1.17 15.34
C ASP A 275 20.27 -1.77 13.91
N GLY A 276 19.62 -1.19 12.90
CA GLY A 276 19.63 -1.67 11.52
C GLY A 276 18.54 -2.68 11.19
N THR A 277 17.71 -3.10 12.16
CA THR A 277 16.47 -3.86 11.89
C THR A 277 15.60 -3.08 10.90
N MET A 278 15.06 -3.77 9.89
CA MET A 278 14.16 -3.18 8.90
C MET A 278 12.77 -3.79 9.06
N TRP A 279 11.74 -2.95 9.01
CA TRP A 279 10.35 -3.36 8.89
C TRP A 279 9.80 -2.90 7.54
N VAL A 280 9.02 -3.77 6.92
CA VAL A 280 8.47 -3.60 5.55
C VAL A 280 7.01 -4.02 5.52
N GLY A 281 6.19 -3.34 4.72
CA GLY A 281 4.85 -3.78 4.34
C GLY A 281 4.90 -4.91 3.30
N ASP A 282 3.72 -5.32 2.82
CA ASP A 282 3.60 -6.27 1.71
C ASP A 282 2.26 -6.09 1.00
N GLU A 283 2.28 -5.78 -0.30
CA GLU A 283 1.07 -5.56 -1.10
C GLU A 283 0.32 -6.88 -1.39
N ASN A 284 1.01 -8.01 -1.39
CA ASN A 284 0.42 -9.33 -1.64
C ASN A 284 -0.18 -9.95 -0.38
N GLY A 285 0.59 -10.01 0.70
CA GLY A 285 0.32 -10.79 1.91
C GLY A 285 -0.62 -10.17 2.93
N PRO A 286 -1.29 -9.03 2.62
CA PRO A 286 -1.35 -7.84 3.49
C PRO A 286 -0.67 -8.03 4.86
N SER A 287 0.65 -7.96 4.88
CA SER A 287 1.47 -8.40 6.02
C SER A 287 2.58 -7.42 6.36
N LEU A 288 3.05 -7.44 7.61
CA LEU A 288 4.30 -6.75 8.00
C LEU A 288 5.44 -7.77 8.11
N MET A 289 6.62 -7.41 7.60
CA MET A 289 7.82 -8.24 7.62
C MET A 289 8.92 -7.58 8.46
N GLN A 290 9.60 -8.35 9.30
CA GLN A 290 10.76 -7.89 10.07
C GLN A 290 12.03 -8.59 9.58
N PHE A 291 12.98 -7.80 9.08
CA PHE A 291 14.30 -8.25 8.61
C PHE A 291 15.40 -7.83 9.60
N ASP A 292 16.46 -8.64 9.69
CA ASP A 292 17.71 -8.23 10.35
C ASP A 292 18.51 -7.22 9.50
N ALA A 293 19.58 -6.66 10.08
CA ALA A 293 20.42 -5.65 9.43
C ALA A 293 21.16 -6.16 8.17
N GLU A 294 21.29 -7.48 7.98
CA GLU A 294 21.81 -8.09 6.76
C GLU A 294 20.71 -8.54 5.79
N GLY A 295 19.45 -8.17 6.04
CA GLY A 295 18.32 -8.40 5.15
C GLY A 295 17.70 -9.80 5.22
N ARG A 296 17.87 -10.58 6.30
CA ARG A 296 17.16 -11.87 6.46
C ARG A 296 15.83 -11.68 7.17
N LEU A 297 14.76 -12.20 6.58
CA LEU A 297 13.40 -12.19 7.12
C LEU A 297 13.31 -13.08 8.36
N GLN A 298 13.11 -12.46 9.52
CA GLN A 298 13.08 -13.12 10.82
C GLN A 298 11.67 -13.62 11.16
N ARG A 299 10.67 -12.75 11.01
CA ARG A 299 9.24 -13.04 11.20
C ARG A 299 8.35 -12.22 10.26
N ARG A 300 7.17 -12.76 9.92
CA ARG A 300 6.11 -12.13 9.14
C ARG A 300 4.81 -12.11 9.96
N LEU A 301 4.26 -10.92 10.18
CA LEU A 301 2.98 -10.70 10.84
C LEU A 301 1.88 -10.66 9.77
N VAL A 302 0.95 -11.61 9.81
CA VAL A 302 -0.12 -11.78 8.81
C VAL A 302 -1.49 -11.57 9.46
N PRO A 303 -2.57 -11.39 8.68
CA PRO A 303 -3.93 -11.41 9.19
C PRO A 303 -4.24 -12.74 9.88
N THR A 304 -4.78 -12.71 11.10
CA THR A 304 -5.07 -13.93 11.87
C THR A 304 -5.96 -14.89 11.06
N GLY A 305 -5.52 -16.13 10.88
CA GLY A 305 -6.19 -17.15 10.06
C GLY A 305 -5.56 -17.42 8.68
N THR A 306 -4.54 -16.66 8.24
CA THR A 306 -3.81 -16.90 6.98
C THR A 306 -2.44 -17.57 7.17
N GLU A 307 -2.03 -17.88 8.39
CA GLU A 307 -0.69 -18.39 8.74
C GLU A 307 -0.35 -19.69 7.98
N LYS A 308 -1.37 -20.52 7.75
CA LYS A 308 -1.31 -21.76 6.95
C LYS A 308 -0.82 -21.55 5.51
N ASP A 309 -1.07 -20.40 4.90
CA ASP A 309 -0.70 -20.10 3.52
C ASP A 309 0.83 -19.90 3.41
N TYR A 310 1.49 -19.64 4.54
CA TYR A 310 2.94 -19.50 4.69
C TYR A 310 3.59 -20.70 5.38
N ALA A 311 2.89 -21.83 5.57
CA ALA A 311 3.39 -22.98 6.33
C ALA A 311 4.63 -23.70 5.73
N ALA A 312 5.01 -23.35 4.50
CA ALA A 312 6.24 -23.81 3.84
C ALA A 312 7.26 -22.68 3.60
N ALA A 313 7.08 -21.52 4.26
CA ALA A 313 8.06 -20.46 4.31
C ALA A 313 9.20 -20.79 5.28
N ASP A 314 10.39 -20.25 5.01
CA ASP A 314 11.62 -20.46 5.78
C ASP A 314 11.78 -19.42 6.91
N TYR A 315 10.68 -18.86 7.42
CA TYR A 315 10.65 -17.83 8.47
C TYR A 315 9.42 -17.99 9.38
N GLU A 316 9.45 -17.34 10.55
CA GLU A 316 8.33 -17.40 11.51
C GLU A 316 7.12 -16.62 10.98
N THR A 317 5.93 -17.22 10.94
CA THR A 317 4.69 -16.54 10.56
C THR A 317 3.73 -16.47 11.74
N ILE A 318 3.20 -15.28 12.03
CA ILE A 318 2.38 -14.99 13.21
C ILE A 318 1.09 -14.27 12.79
N GLY A 319 -0.07 -14.83 13.15
CA GLY A 319 -1.37 -14.17 12.97
C GLY A 319 -1.61 -13.06 13.97
N ALA A 320 -1.00 -11.89 13.74
CA ALA A 320 -1.04 -10.74 14.64
C ALA A 320 -1.84 -9.53 14.08
N LEU A 321 -2.14 -9.51 12.78
CA LEU A 321 -2.91 -8.44 12.15
C LEU A 321 -4.42 -8.76 12.16
N PRO A 322 -5.32 -7.75 12.12
CA PRO A 322 -6.75 -7.98 12.10
C PRO A 322 -7.19 -8.84 10.92
N ALA A 323 -7.95 -9.92 11.19
CA ALA A 323 -8.40 -10.87 10.17
C ALA A 323 -9.21 -10.21 9.02
N ILE A 324 -9.86 -9.07 9.29
CA ILE A 324 -10.62 -8.30 8.29
C ILE A 324 -9.74 -7.78 7.15
N LEU A 325 -8.42 -7.64 7.33
CA LEU A 325 -7.49 -7.24 6.25
C LEU A 325 -7.45 -8.22 5.07
N THR A 326 -7.90 -9.47 5.26
CA THR A 326 -8.14 -10.42 4.16
C THR A 326 -9.17 -9.92 3.13
N LYS A 327 -9.99 -8.92 3.48
CA LYS A 327 -10.92 -8.22 2.58
C LYS A 327 -10.25 -7.19 1.66
N ARG A 328 -8.92 -7.03 1.68
CA ARG A 328 -8.24 -6.13 0.75
C ARG A 328 -8.51 -6.53 -0.71
N SER A 329 -8.62 -5.56 -1.61
CA SER A 329 -8.84 -5.82 -3.04
C SER A 329 -7.62 -6.51 -3.68
N LEU A 330 -7.76 -7.12 -4.85
CA LEU A 330 -6.63 -7.84 -5.47
C LEU A 330 -5.45 -6.88 -5.70
N ASN A 331 -4.26 -7.28 -5.24
CA ASN A 331 -3.05 -6.46 -5.34
C ASN A 331 -3.20 -5.09 -4.62
N ARG A 332 -3.67 -5.06 -3.36
CA ARG A 332 -3.90 -3.81 -2.58
C ARG A 332 -3.62 -4.00 -1.08
N GLY A 333 -2.50 -4.63 -0.74
CA GLY A 333 -2.08 -4.92 0.63
C GLY A 333 -1.49 -3.72 1.36
N ILE A 334 -0.55 -3.97 2.28
CA ILE A 334 0.08 -2.94 3.11
C ILE A 334 1.18 -2.28 2.28
N GLU A 335 0.88 -1.12 1.70
CA GLU A 335 1.82 -0.33 0.89
C GLU A 335 2.61 0.68 1.73
N SER A 336 2.05 1.14 2.85
CA SER A 336 2.60 2.28 3.61
C SER A 336 2.93 1.90 5.05
N LEU A 337 4.15 2.20 5.50
CA LEU A 337 4.66 1.79 6.82
C LEU A 337 5.61 2.83 7.40
N SER A 338 5.42 3.19 8.67
CA SER A 338 6.33 4.08 9.40
C SER A 338 6.55 3.66 10.84
N ILE A 339 7.52 4.28 11.52
CA ILE A 339 7.89 4.01 12.91
C ILE A 339 7.97 5.29 13.74
N SER A 340 7.54 5.25 14.99
CA SER A 340 7.66 6.39 15.91
C SER A 340 9.12 6.76 16.20
N PRO A 341 9.46 8.03 16.48
CA PRO A 341 10.86 8.46 16.71
C PRO A 341 11.60 7.74 17.86
N ASP A 342 10.85 7.23 18.84
CA ASP A 342 11.31 6.43 19.98
C ASP A 342 11.41 4.92 19.67
N GLU A 343 11.03 4.49 18.47
CA GLU A 343 11.02 3.10 17.99
C GLU A 343 10.11 2.15 18.79
N THR A 344 9.08 2.66 19.46
CA THR A 344 8.12 1.83 20.21
C THR A 344 6.93 1.36 19.36
N HIS A 345 6.50 2.15 18.37
CA HIS A 345 5.30 1.87 17.59
C HIS A 345 5.53 1.88 16.08
N LEU A 346 4.91 0.94 15.39
CA LEU A 346 4.72 0.98 13.94
C LEU A 346 3.35 1.58 13.62
N TYR A 347 3.27 2.26 12.48
CA TYR A 347 2.04 2.74 11.86
C TYR A 347 1.93 2.11 10.48
N PHE A 348 0.74 1.74 10.02
CA PHE A 348 0.55 1.24 8.66
C PHE A 348 -0.85 1.50 8.09
N LEU A 349 -0.94 1.54 6.77
CA LEU A 349 -2.18 1.53 5.99
C LEU A 349 -2.07 0.53 4.84
N LEU A 350 -3.22 0.19 4.26
CA LEU A 350 -3.29 -0.49 2.97
C LEU A 350 -3.48 0.52 1.84
N GLN A 351 -3.11 0.15 0.60
CA GLN A 351 -3.26 0.99 -0.60
C GLN A 351 -4.65 1.62 -0.73
N ASN A 352 -5.68 0.91 -0.29
CA ASN A 352 -7.08 1.28 -0.42
C ASN A 352 -7.94 0.82 0.77
N PRO A 353 -9.19 1.33 0.88
CA PRO A 353 -10.24 0.72 1.67
C PRO A 353 -10.46 -0.77 1.33
N LEU A 354 -11.12 -1.49 2.22
CA LEU A 354 -11.39 -2.92 2.04
C LEU A 354 -12.57 -3.16 1.05
N ALA A 355 -12.55 -4.29 0.36
CA ALA A 355 -13.68 -4.83 -0.40
C ALA A 355 -14.69 -5.49 0.54
N ASN A 356 -15.30 -4.66 1.39
CA ASN A 356 -16.18 -5.06 2.47
C ASN A 356 -17.50 -4.26 2.43
N PRO A 357 -18.66 -4.89 2.15
CA PRO A 357 -18.85 -6.33 1.94
C PRO A 357 -18.34 -6.85 0.58
N ASP A 358 -18.18 -5.96 -0.43
CA ASP A 358 -17.92 -6.35 -1.81
C ASP A 358 -17.04 -5.37 -2.62
N ALA A 359 -16.69 -5.76 -3.85
CA ALA A 359 -15.87 -4.97 -4.77
C ALA A 359 -16.55 -3.69 -5.29
N LYS A 360 -17.89 -3.62 -5.29
CA LYS A 360 -18.64 -2.42 -5.69
C LYS A 360 -18.54 -1.35 -4.59
N THR A 361 -18.56 -1.79 -3.34
CA THR A 361 -18.35 -0.93 -2.17
C THR A 361 -16.94 -0.36 -2.22
N TYR A 362 -15.92 -1.19 -2.41
CA TYR A 362 -14.52 -0.77 -2.63
C TYR A 362 -14.35 0.28 -3.73
N GLN A 363 -15.04 0.15 -4.87
CA GLN A 363 -14.98 1.13 -5.96
C GLN A 363 -15.46 2.53 -5.57
N ALA A 364 -16.34 2.64 -4.57
CA ALA A 364 -16.89 3.91 -4.08
C ALA A 364 -16.31 4.37 -2.72
N ALA A 365 -15.66 3.48 -1.97
CA ALA A 365 -15.18 3.72 -0.62
C ALA A 365 -14.07 4.78 -0.56
N THR A 366 -14.05 5.55 0.54
CA THR A 366 -12.98 6.50 0.89
C THR A 366 -12.40 6.29 2.30
N ASN A 367 -13.04 5.47 3.14
CA ASN A 367 -12.59 5.18 4.49
C ASN A 367 -11.49 4.10 4.48
N ALA A 368 -10.23 4.52 4.48
CA ALA A 368 -9.11 3.63 4.73
C ALA A 368 -8.90 3.45 6.24
N ARG A 369 -8.24 2.34 6.63
CA ARG A 369 -7.97 2.00 8.03
C ARG A 369 -6.49 2.22 8.34
N LEU A 370 -6.23 3.04 9.35
CA LEU A 370 -4.89 3.41 9.82
C LEU A 370 -4.62 2.76 11.16
N TYR A 371 -3.60 1.91 11.21
CA TYR A 371 -3.26 1.13 12.39
C TYR A 371 -2.06 1.68 13.13
N LYS A 372 -2.08 1.57 14.47
CA LYS A 372 -0.91 1.71 15.34
C LYS A 372 -0.66 0.39 16.06
N MET A 373 0.57 -0.12 15.96
CA MET A 373 1.03 -1.38 16.55
C MET A 373 2.17 -1.10 17.53
N GLU A 374 2.18 -1.76 18.70
CA GLU A 374 3.38 -1.84 19.54
C GLU A 374 4.36 -2.87 18.93
N ARG A 375 5.55 -2.41 18.54
CA ARG A 375 6.46 -3.13 17.62
C ARG A 375 7.00 -4.44 18.19
N VAL A 376 7.26 -4.52 19.49
CA VAL A 376 7.90 -5.68 20.13
C VAL A 376 6.91 -6.84 20.20
N SER A 377 5.77 -6.62 20.84
CA SER A 377 4.69 -7.62 20.97
C SER A 377 3.94 -7.89 19.67
N GLY A 378 3.97 -6.96 18.71
CA GLY A 378 3.18 -7.04 17.48
C GLY A 378 1.69 -6.75 17.69
N LYS A 379 1.30 -6.22 18.86
CA LYS A 379 -0.10 -5.97 19.22
C LYS A 379 -0.61 -4.67 18.59
N ILE A 380 -1.76 -4.71 17.92
CA ILE A 380 -2.51 -3.50 17.54
C ILE A 380 -3.00 -2.79 18.80
N VAL A 381 -2.68 -1.50 18.92
CA VAL A 381 -3.04 -0.62 20.06
C VAL A 381 -3.95 0.55 19.68
N GLY A 382 -4.15 0.79 18.38
CA GLY A 382 -5.24 1.63 17.89
C GLY A 382 -5.52 1.45 16.40
N GLU A 383 -6.73 1.82 16.00
CA GLU A 383 -7.19 1.91 14.61
C GLU A 383 -7.93 3.24 14.45
N TRP A 384 -7.68 3.96 13.34
CA TRP A 384 -8.35 5.22 13.01
C TRP A 384 -8.84 5.18 11.56
N VAL A 385 -9.91 5.90 11.27
CA VAL A 385 -10.41 6.03 9.90
C VAL A 385 -9.70 7.19 9.21
N TYR A 386 -8.91 6.89 8.18
CA TYR A 386 -8.33 7.88 7.29
C TYR A 386 -9.28 8.14 6.11
N PRO A 387 -9.83 9.36 5.94
CA PRO A 387 -10.71 9.66 4.82
C PRO A 387 -9.88 10.08 3.59
N MET A 388 -9.78 9.19 2.61
CA MET A 388 -9.25 9.53 1.29
C MET A 388 -10.15 10.58 0.61
N ASP A 389 -9.56 11.43 -0.22
CA ASP A 389 -10.29 12.35 -1.07
C ASP A 389 -11.06 11.57 -2.15
N PRO A 390 -12.26 12.01 -2.56
CA PRO A 390 -12.91 11.47 -3.75
C PRO A 390 -12.06 11.70 -5.00
N VAL A 391 -12.01 10.73 -5.91
CA VAL A 391 -11.22 10.78 -7.16
C VAL A 391 -11.56 12.01 -8.01
N ALA A 392 -12.81 12.47 -7.97
CA ALA A 392 -13.28 13.67 -8.68
C ALA A 392 -12.64 15.00 -8.22
N THR A 393 -11.85 14.98 -7.12
CA THR A 393 -11.07 16.15 -6.67
C THR A 393 -9.66 16.20 -7.27
N TYR A 394 -9.20 15.13 -7.93
CA TYR A 394 -7.85 15.05 -8.51
C TYR A 394 -7.83 15.60 -9.95
N PRO A 395 -7.00 16.63 -10.24
CA PRO A 395 -6.99 17.26 -11.56
C PRO A 395 -6.69 16.30 -12.71
N GLY A 396 -7.49 16.38 -13.77
CA GLY A 396 -7.31 15.57 -14.98
C GLY A 396 -7.71 14.10 -14.84
N GLU A 397 -8.22 13.65 -13.69
CA GLU A 397 -8.75 12.29 -13.58
C GLU A 397 -10.02 12.06 -14.38
N LYS A 398 -10.21 10.80 -14.80
CA LYS A 398 -11.36 10.36 -15.62
C LYS A 398 -12.08 9.13 -15.05
N SER A 399 -11.49 8.46 -14.06
CA SER A 399 -12.14 7.36 -13.36
C SER A 399 -13.28 7.89 -12.48
N PRO A 400 -14.47 7.26 -12.49
CA PRO A 400 -15.53 7.56 -11.53
C PRO A 400 -15.33 6.83 -10.19
N ASN A 401 -14.33 5.95 -10.09
CA ASN A 401 -14.12 5.07 -8.93
C ASN A 401 -13.08 5.67 -7.98
N ASN A 402 -13.43 5.79 -6.69
CA ASN A 402 -12.50 6.24 -5.66
C ASN A 402 -11.32 5.27 -5.47
N SER A 403 -11.48 4.01 -5.85
CA SER A 403 -10.40 3.00 -5.93
C SER A 403 -9.33 3.26 -7.01
N THR A 404 -9.32 4.44 -7.63
CA THR A 404 -8.21 4.95 -8.47
C THR A 404 -7.26 5.85 -7.65
N VAL A 405 -7.72 6.38 -6.52
CA VAL A 405 -6.86 7.02 -5.52
C VAL A 405 -6.19 5.91 -4.69
N ARG A 406 -4.95 6.10 -4.28
CA ARG A 406 -4.13 5.16 -3.49
C ARG A 406 -3.45 5.86 -2.31
N ILE A 407 -3.09 5.11 -1.28
CA ILE A 407 -2.24 5.54 -0.17
C ILE A 407 -0.93 4.78 -0.25
N SER A 408 0.19 5.46 -0.50
CA SER A 408 1.44 4.77 -0.85
C SER A 408 2.58 4.92 0.14
N GLU A 409 2.64 6.01 0.89
CA GLU A 409 3.62 6.10 1.97
C GLU A 409 3.09 6.85 3.18
N ILE A 410 3.65 6.53 4.35
CA ILE A 410 3.46 7.32 5.56
C ILE A 410 4.78 7.64 6.26
N MET A 411 4.85 8.85 6.79
CA MET A 411 6.00 9.32 7.57
C MET A 411 5.53 9.79 8.94
N ALA A 412 6.00 9.14 10.00
CA ALA A 412 5.71 9.55 11.37
C ALA A 412 6.52 10.78 11.80
N LEU A 413 5.83 11.73 12.44
CA LEU A 413 6.40 12.91 13.08
C LEU A 413 6.31 12.74 14.62
N SER A 414 6.63 13.79 15.39
CA SER A 414 6.44 13.76 16.84
C SER A 414 4.96 13.87 17.25
N GLY A 415 4.61 13.17 18.33
CA GLY A 415 3.32 13.32 19.03
C GLY A 415 2.12 12.74 18.27
N ASP A 416 2.25 11.52 17.74
CA ASP A 416 1.22 10.82 16.97
C ASP A 416 0.66 11.62 15.77
N ARG A 417 1.48 12.50 15.20
CA ARG A 417 1.26 13.12 13.90
C ARG A 417 1.93 12.30 12.79
N LEU A 418 1.24 12.17 11.66
CA LEU A 418 1.71 11.43 10.50
C LEU A 418 1.51 12.29 9.24
N VAL A 419 2.42 12.20 8.28
CA VAL A 419 2.16 12.63 6.90
C VAL A 419 1.78 11.40 6.08
N VAL A 420 0.68 11.49 5.34
CA VAL A 420 0.17 10.44 4.45
C VAL A 420 0.30 10.91 3.01
N LEU A 421 0.88 10.06 2.16
CA LEU A 421 0.99 10.26 0.72
C LEU A 421 -0.21 9.61 0.03
N GLU A 422 -1.04 10.42 -0.60
CA GLU A 422 -2.28 10.02 -1.28
C GLU A 422 -2.22 10.42 -2.76
N ARG A 423 -2.26 9.45 -3.68
CA ARG A 423 -1.95 9.66 -5.12
C ARG A 423 -2.96 9.05 -6.08
N THR A 424 -2.88 9.47 -7.35
CA THR A 424 -3.39 8.76 -8.53
C THR A 424 -2.25 8.54 -9.53
N GLU A 425 -2.54 8.07 -10.75
CA GLU A 425 -1.54 7.98 -11.83
C GLU A 425 -1.05 9.36 -12.35
N LYS A 426 -1.49 10.48 -11.75
CA LYS A 426 -1.28 11.85 -12.28
C LYS A 426 -0.91 12.89 -11.25
N THR A 427 -1.29 12.69 -10.00
CA THR A 427 -1.17 13.72 -8.95
C THR A 427 -0.96 13.06 -7.60
N THR A 428 -0.12 13.66 -6.77
CA THR A 428 0.19 13.23 -5.41
C THR A 428 -0.10 14.37 -4.44
N ARG A 429 -0.81 14.07 -3.35
CA ARG A 429 -1.08 14.96 -2.23
C ARG A 429 -0.42 14.43 -0.97
N LEU A 430 0.07 15.34 -0.14
CA LEU A 430 0.58 15.02 1.19
C LEU A 430 -0.33 15.62 2.26
N TYR A 431 -0.81 14.76 3.15
CA TYR A 431 -1.77 15.10 4.18
C TYR A 431 -1.19 14.87 5.57
N GLU A 432 -1.05 15.93 6.37
CA GLU A 432 -0.75 15.79 7.79
C GLU A 432 -2.03 15.49 8.57
N VAL A 433 -1.99 14.42 9.37
CA VAL A 433 -3.05 14.01 10.31
C VAL A 433 -2.46 13.91 11.72
N ALA A 434 -3.31 14.04 12.73
CA ALA A 434 -2.97 13.78 14.12
C ALA A 434 -3.92 12.70 14.66
N LEU A 435 -3.38 11.62 15.24
CA LEU A 435 -4.19 10.58 15.85
C LEU A 435 -4.68 11.05 17.23
N THR A 436 -5.97 10.86 17.50
CA THR A 436 -6.58 11.30 18.77
C THR A 436 -7.28 10.14 19.48
N ALA A 437 -7.27 10.14 20.82
CA ALA A 437 -7.82 9.04 21.60
C ALA A 437 -9.34 8.87 21.44
N ASP A 438 -10.07 9.95 21.14
CA ASP A 438 -11.51 9.94 20.88
C ASP A 438 -11.86 9.42 19.46
N GLY A 439 -10.94 9.53 18.51
CA GLY A 439 -11.06 9.00 17.14
C GLY A 439 -10.61 7.55 16.96
N ASN A 440 -10.05 6.91 18.00
CA ASN A 440 -9.66 5.49 17.95
C ASN A 440 -10.92 4.61 17.90
N ILE A 441 -10.99 3.72 16.91
CA ILE A 441 -12.10 2.80 16.65
C ILE A 441 -11.77 1.33 16.93
N LEU A 442 -10.56 1.01 17.41
CA LEU A 442 -10.16 -0.37 17.71
C LEU A 442 -11.08 -1.03 18.75
N GLY A 443 -11.55 -2.24 18.46
CA GLY A 443 -12.49 -2.98 19.30
C GLY A 443 -13.93 -2.46 19.23
N SER A 444 -14.29 -1.74 18.17
CA SER A 444 -15.65 -1.25 17.92
C SER A 444 -16.43 -2.22 17.03
N ALA A 445 -17.63 -1.81 16.60
CA ALA A 445 -18.38 -2.56 15.59
C ALA A 445 -17.68 -2.57 14.21
N TRP A 446 -16.77 -1.63 13.94
CA TRP A 446 -16.08 -1.56 12.64
C TRP A 446 -15.06 -2.68 12.44
N ASP A 447 -14.64 -3.37 13.50
CA ASP A 447 -13.78 -4.55 13.50
C ASP A 447 -14.51 -5.81 12.99
N ASP A 448 -15.85 -5.85 13.14
CA ASP A 448 -16.67 -6.98 12.67
C ASP A 448 -17.00 -6.84 11.18
N VAL A 449 -16.56 -7.84 10.40
CA VAL A 449 -16.81 -7.98 8.96
C VAL A 449 -18.29 -8.13 8.60
N ALA A 450 -19.16 -8.46 9.57
CA ALA A 450 -20.61 -8.55 9.40
C ALA A 450 -21.37 -7.21 9.61
N THR A 451 -20.69 -6.16 10.09
CA THR A 451 -21.31 -4.85 10.36
C THR A 451 -21.88 -4.22 9.08
N THR A 452 -23.13 -3.77 9.17
CA THR A 452 -23.91 -3.24 8.03
C THR A 452 -24.65 -1.94 8.40
N PRO A 453 -24.47 -0.84 7.64
CA PRO A 453 -23.47 -0.65 6.60
C PRO A 453 -22.05 -0.87 7.14
N SER A 454 -21.13 -1.32 6.30
CA SER A 454 -19.72 -1.46 6.67
C SER A 454 -19.07 -0.09 6.82
N LEU A 455 -17.87 -0.04 7.41
CA LEU A 455 -17.08 1.20 7.48
C LEU A 455 -16.84 1.75 6.06
N GLU A 456 -16.55 0.85 5.13
CA GLU A 456 -16.22 1.15 3.74
C GLU A 456 -17.45 1.57 2.91
N ALA A 457 -18.66 1.20 3.34
CA ALA A 457 -19.95 1.63 2.77
C ALA A 457 -20.53 2.90 3.42
N THR A 458 -19.92 3.40 4.51
CA THR A 458 -20.45 4.53 5.29
C THR A 458 -19.77 5.85 4.86
N PRO A 459 -20.50 6.96 4.64
CA PRO A 459 -19.89 8.26 4.35
C PRO A 459 -18.88 8.70 5.42
N SER A 460 -17.74 9.25 5.01
CA SER A 460 -16.64 9.64 5.91
C SER A 460 -16.99 10.79 6.86
N ASP A 461 -17.98 11.60 6.51
CA ASP A 461 -18.54 12.69 7.32
C ASP A 461 -19.63 12.23 8.32
N ALA A 462 -20.04 10.96 8.27
CA ALA A 462 -21.03 10.42 9.19
C ALA A 462 -20.49 10.42 10.64
N PRO A 463 -21.22 10.97 11.65
CA PRO A 463 -20.72 11.09 13.02
C PRO A 463 -20.27 9.80 13.72
N ALA A 464 -20.71 8.63 13.24
CA ALA A 464 -20.29 7.33 13.76
C ALA A 464 -18.90 6.85 13.26
N VAL A 465 -18.39 7.44 12.17
CA VAL A 465 -17.09 7.07 11.57
C VAL A 465 -15.93 7.77 12.28
N LYS A 466 -16.13 8.99 12.78
CA LYS A 466 -15.10 9.82 13.43
C LYS A 466 -13.79 9.97 12.62
N ALA A 467 -13.90 10.16 11.31
CA ALA A 467 -12.74 10.22 10.43
C ALA A 467 -11.71 11.29 10.83
N LEU A 468 -10.42 10.97 10.63
CA LEU A 468 -9.30 11.85 10.91
C LEU A 468 -9.40 13.15 10.09
N LYS A 469 -9.07 14.27 10.74
CA LYS A 469 -8.96 15.58 10.06
C LYS A 469 -7.61 15.66 9.35
N LYS A 470 -7.64 15.84 8.02
CA LYS A 470 -6.45 16.03 7.18
C LYS A 470 -6.12 17.51 7.02
N THR A 471 -4.83 17.84 7.01
CA THR A 471 -4.30 19.16 6.61
C THR A 471 -3.41 18.97 5.40
N ILE A 472 -3.74 19.57 4.25
CA ILE A 472 -2.89 19.47 3.06
C ILE A 472 -1.56 20.20 3.29
N ARG A 473 -0.46 19.56 2.90
CA ARG A 473 0.92 20.08 2.99
C ARG A 473 1.56 20.28 1.62
N PHE A 474 1.16 19.50 0.62
CA PHE A 474 1.69 19.54 -0.74
C PHE A 474 0.67 18.91 -1.72
N ASP A 475 0.66 19.37 -2.97
CA ASP A 475 -0.14 18.83 -4.08
C ASP A 475 0.68 19.01 -5.37
N THR A 476 1.02 17.93 -6.08
CA THR A 476 1.84 18.01 -7.31
C THR A 476 1.09 18.58 -8.51
N ALA A 477 -0.23 18.78 -8.46
CA ALA A 477 -0.97 19.43 -9.55
C ALA A 477 -0.54 20.88 -9.81
N ALA A 478 0.17 21.52 -8.86
CA ALA A 478 0.79 22.83 -9.03
C ALA A 478 2.24 22.78 -9.57
N TYR A 479 2.83 21.59 -9.71
CA TYR A 479 4.27 21.36 -9.95
C TYR A 479 4.50 20.29 -11.04
N PRO A 480 4.36 20.64 -12.33
CA PRO A 480 4.49 19.70 -13.45
C PRO A 480 5.90 19.11 -13.64
N GLU A 481 6.90 19.60 -12.91
CA GLU A 481 8.24 18.99 -12.81
C GLU A 481 8.30 17.73 -11.94
N ALA A 482 7.29 17.50 -11.08
CA ALA A 482 7.18 16.29 -10.28
C ALA A 482 6.81 15.07 -11.16
N PRO A 483 7.44 13.90 -10.95
CA PRO A 483 6.98 12.67 -11.59
C PRO A 483 5.63 12.22 -11.04
N VAL A 484 4.96 11.36 -11.80
CA VAL A 484 3.86 10.52 -11.31
C VAL A 484 4.42 9.38 -10.44
N LYS A 485 3.56 8.56 -9.83
CA LYS A 485 3.96 7.40 -9.01
C LYS A 485 4.96 7.71 -7.88
N LEU A 486 4.80 8.87 -7.21
CA LEU A 486 5.56 9.15 -5.98
C LEU A 486 5.09 8.20 -4.89
N GLU A 487 6.00 7.35 -4.41
CA GLU A 487 5.69 6.16 -3.61
C GLU A 487 6.64 5.96 -2.41
N GLY A 488 7.73 6.73 -2.30
CA GLY A 488 8.53 6.83 -1.06
C GLY A 488 8.71 8.27 -0.57
N MET A 489 8.80 8.46 0.75
CA MET A 489 8.81 9.79 1.41
C MET A 489 9.69 9.80 2.67
N ALA A 490 10.55 10.81 2.82
CA ALA A 490 11.38 10.99 4.03
C ALA A 490 11.74 12.47 4.30
N LEU A 491 12.20 12.81 5.51
CA LEU A 491 12.83 14.11 5.79
C LEU A 491 14.35 14.03 5.76
N ALA A 492 14.95 14.92 4.96
CA ALA A 492 16.38 15.19 4.92
C ALA A 492 16.90 15.76 6.26
N GLY A 493 18.22 15.74 6.46
CA GLY A 493 18.85 16.21 7.70
C GLY A 493 18.74 17.71 7.96
N ASP A 494 18.40 18.50 6.95
CA ASP A 494 18.07 19.93 7.05
C ASP A 494 16.56 20.19 7.20
N GLY A 495 15.73 19.15 7.22
CA GLY A 495 14.27 19.23 7.33
C GLY A 495 13.52 19.38 6.01
N ARG A 496 14.21 19.41 4.86
CA ARG A 496 13.54 19.36 3.55
C ARG A 496 12.94 17.98 3.29
N LEU A 497 11.85 17.97 2.53
CA LEU A 497 11.12 16.75 2.18
C LEU A 497 11.78 16.08 0.97
N MET A 498 12.09 14.79 1.09
CA MET A 498 12.45 13.91 -0.01
C MET A 498 11.22 13.11 -0.45
N LEU A 499 10.96 13.06 -1.76
CA LEU A 499 10.00 12.12 -2.37
C LEU A 499 10.69 11.36 -3.51
N ILE A 500 10.42 10.07 -3.66
CA ILE A 500 10.93 9.23 -4.76
C ILE A 500 9.75 8.61 -5.52
N ASN A 501 9.85 8.49 -6.85
CA ASN A 501 8.89 7.70 -7.62
C ASN A 501 9.33 6.26 -7.77
N ASP A 502 8.37 5.34 -7.70
CA ASP A 502 8.53 4.05 -8.37
C ASP A 502 8.49 4.26 -9.90
N ASP A 503 9.23 3.44 -10.63
CA ASP A 503 9.33 3.47 -12.09
C ASP A 503 8.83 2.17 -12.77
N ASP A 504 8.14 1.30 -12.04
CA ASP A 504 7.64 -0.01 -12.51
C ASP A 504 8.75 -0.87 -13.16
N PHE A 505 10.00 -0.73 -12.70
CA PHE A 505 11.19 -1.34 -13.33
C PHE A 505 11.36 -0.96 -14.81
N GLY A 506 10.91 0.23 -15.19
CA GLY A 506 11.06 0.78 -16.54
C GLY A 506 10.21 0.10 -17.62
N ILE A 507 9.19 -0.70 -17.26
CA ILE A 507 8.35 -1.40 -18.25
C ILE A 507 7.68 -0.45 -19.25
N ASP A 508 7.21 0.72 -18.79
CA ASP A 508 6.65 1.81 -19.61
C ASP A 508 7.68 2.90 -19.98
N GLY A 509 8.98 2.63 -19.78
CA GLY A 509 10.07 3.58 -20.06
C GLY A 509 10.20 4.71 -19.02
N ALA A 510 9.56 4.57 -17.86
CA ALA A 510 9.79 5.42 -16.70
C ALA A 510 11.22 5.26 -16.16
N THR A 511 11.65 6.21 -15.33
CA THR A 511 12.94 6.18 -14.63
C THR A 511 12.79 6.81 -13.25
N THR A 512 13.46 6.23 -12.26
CA THR A 512 13.51 6.71 -10.89
C THR A 512 14.06 8.13 -10.83
N LYS A 513 13.29 9.04 -10.25
CA LYS A 513 13.68 10.41 -9.92
C LYS A 513 13.43 10.65 -8.43
N ILE A 514 14.23 11.53 -7.85
CA ILE A 514 14.07 11.97 -6.48
C ILE A 514 13.79 13.47 -6.48
N LEU A 515 12.79 13.91 -5.73
CA LEU A 515 12.54 15.31 -5.42
C LEU A 515 13.14 15.65 -4.06
N LEU A 516 13.81 16.80 -3.95
CA LEU A 516 14.09 17.44 -2.67
C LEU A 516 13.36 18.79 -2.62
N ILE A 517 12.52 18.98 -1.62
CA ILE A 517 11.44 19.95 -1.60
C ILE A 517 11.53 20.79 -0.32
N ASP A 518 11.64 22.12 -0.48
CA ASP A 518 11.58 23.09 0.62
C ASP A 518 10.26 23.86 0.62
N GLY A 519 9.81 24.34 1.78
CA GLY A 519 8.61 25.18 1.93
C GLY A 519 7.30 24.45 2.26
N THR A 520 7.27 23.11 2.30
CA THR A 520 6.03 22.32 2.58
C THR A 520 5.45 22.50 3.98
N GLY A 521 6.23 23.05 4.92
CA GLY A 521 5.84 23.21 6.32
C GLY A 521 5.83 21.92 7.17
N ILE A 522 6.11 20.76 6.58
CA ILE A 522 6.29 19.49 7.28
C ILE A 522 7.55 19.57 8.15
N ARG A 523 7.48 19.16 9.43
CA ARG A 523 8.59 19.18 10.39
C ARG A 523 8.45 18.04 11.39
N MET A 524 9.57 17.48 11.87
CA MET A 524 9.57 16.44 12.90
C MET A 524 8.98 16.89 14.24
N ASN A 525 9.09 18.17 14.59
CA ASN A 525 8.74 18.73 15.90
C ASN A 525 7.28 19.15 15.94
#